data_AF-A0A5N0E9Q2-F1
#
_entry.id   AF-A0A5N0E9Q2-F1
#
_cell.length_a   1.000
_cell.length_b   1.000
_cell.length_c   1.000
_cell.angle_alpha   90.00
_cell.angle_beta   90.00
_cell.angle_gamma   90.00
#
_symmetry.space_group_name_H-M   'P 1'
#
loop_
_entity.id
_entity.type
_entity.pdbx_description
1 polymer ?
#
loop_
_entity_poly.entity_id
_entity_poly.type
_entity_poly.pdbx_seq_one_letter_code
_entity_poly.pdbx_strand_id
1 'polypeptide(L)'
;MTAPADDRDSLLAEFRRLATVEDVLSDIDGAAWESMERKDFADSTAEIGKLDQIRSARRVVHEETSRARNRYLDAFYGKDGADELRAAVQTELRTRGIRRSR
;
A
#
# COMPACT_ATOMS: atom_id res chain seq x y z
N MET A 1 -22.43 11.37 -14.52
CA MET A 1 -23.29 10.75 -13.49
C MET A 1 -22.43 10.42 -12.29
N THR A 2 -22.69 11.03 -11.14
CA THR A 2 -22.06 10.69 -9.86
C THR A 2 -22.57 9.33 -9.37
N ALA A 3 -21.68 8.44 -8.93
CA ALA A 3 -22.07 7.19 -8.30
C ALA A 3 -23.01 7.44 -7.10
N PRO A 4 -23.99 6.56 -6.84
CA PRO A 4 -24.83 6.62 -5.64
C PRO A 4 -23.97 6.71 -4.36
N ALA A 5 -24.47 7.38 -3.31
CA ALA A 5 -23.74 7.53 -2.06
C ALA A 5 -23.34 6.18 -1.43
N ASP A 6 -24.23 5.19 -1.50
CA ASP A 6 -24.01 3.84 -0.97
C ASP A 6 -22.86 3.10 -1.67
N ASP A 7 -22.69 3.32 -2.98
CA ASP A 7 -21.59 2.74 -3.75
C ASP A 7 -20.25 3.38 -3.37
N ARG A 8 -20.25 4.69 -3.07
CA ARG A 8 -19.05 5.43 -2.68
C ARG A 8 -18.55 5.02 -1.30
N ASP A 9 -19.45 4.87 -0.35
CA ASP A 9 -19.12 4.43 1.00
C ASP A 9 -18.59 2.99 1.00
N SER A 10 -19.18 2.13 0.15
CA SER A 10 -18.71 0.76 -0.05
C SER A 10 -17.30 0.71 -0.64
N LEU A 11 -17.01 1.52 -1.66
CA LEU A 11 -15.67 1.63 -2.27
C LEU A 11 -14.62 2.19 -1.30
N LEU A 12 -15.00 3.19 -0.49
CA LEU A 12 -14.12 3.75 0.54
C LEU A 12 -13.83 2.73 1.65
N ALA A 13 -14.84 1.97 2.08
CA ALA A 13 -14.69 0.91 3.06
C ALA A 13 -13.77 -0.22 2.56
N GLU A 14 -13.92 -0.64 1.30
CA GLU A 14 -13.04 -1.62 0.66
C GLU A 14 -11.59 -1.13 0.64
N PHE A 15 -11.35 0.10 0.16
CA PHE A 15 -10.01 0.70 0.14
C PHE A 15 -9.38 0.76 1.53
N ARG A 16 -10.11 1.26 2.54
CA ARG A 16 -9.61 1.34 3.93
C ARG A 16 -9.28 -0.01 4.52
N ARG A 17 -10.10 -1.03 4.24
CA ARG A 17 -9.85 -2.39 4.71
C ARG A 17 -8.55 -2.95 4.12
N LEU A 18 -8.35 -2.80 2.81
CA LEU A 18 -7.14 -3.28 2.14
C LEU A 18 -5.89 -2.53 2.59
N ALA A 19 -5.96 -1.20 2.73
CA ALA A 19 -4.88 -0.39 3.28
C ALA A 19 -4.49 -0.82 4.71
N THR A 20 -5.48 -1.15 5.55
CA THR A 20 -5.21 -1.67 6.91
C THR A 20 -4.45 -3.01 6.86
N VAL A 21 -4.82 -3.90 5.94
CA VAL A 21 -4.10 -5.18 5.76
C VAL A 21 -2.68 -4.94 5.26
N GLU A 22 -2.49 -4.00 4.34
CA GLU A 22 -1.17 -3.61 3.84
C GLU A 22 -0.26 -3.09 4.97
N ASP A 23 -0.78 -2.22 5.84
CA ASP A 23 -0.06 -1.69 7.00
C ASP A 23 0.35 -2.81 7.97
N VAL A 24 -0.57 -3.74 8.30
CA VAL A 24 -0.24 -4.89 9.16
C VAL A 24 0.86 -5.78 8.54
N LEU A 25 0.82 -6.01 7.23
CA LEU A 25 1.88 -6.79 6.55
C LEU A 25 3.22 -6.04 6.55
N SER A 26 3.19 -4.71 6.48
CA SER A 26 4.39 -3.87 6.63
C SER A 26 4.98 -3.97 8.04
N ASP A 27 4.13 -3.92 9.07
CA ASP A 27 4.56 -4.04 10.47
C ASP A 27 5.16 -5.42 10.76
N ILE A 28 4.58 -6.49 10.20
CA ILE A 28 5.11 -7.85 10.34
C ILE A 28 6.49 -7.98 9.67
N ASP A 29 6.67 -7.42 8.46
CA ASP A 29 7.97 -7.41 7.75
C ASP A 29 9.04 -6.67 8.58
N GLY A 30 8.69 -5.51 9.16
CA GLY A 30 9.56 -4.74 10.06
C GLY A 30 9.92 -5.50 11.34
N ALA A 31 8.93 -6.03 12.05
CA ALA A 31 9.14 -6.76 13.30
C ALA A 31 9.97 -8.04 13.11
N ALA A 32 9.76 -8.74 11.99
CA ALA A 32 10.55 -9.93 11.66
C ALA A 32 12.01 -9.57 11.33
N TRP A 33 12.25 -8.46 10.62
CA TRP A 33 13.59 -7.93 10.41
C TRP A 33 14.31 -7.61 11.73
N GLU A 34 13.68 -6.81 12.60
CA GLU A 34 14.22 -6.46 13.92
C GLU A 34 14.48 -7.69 14.81
N SER A 35 13.66 -8.73 14.67
CA SER A 35 13.85 -10.00 15.37
C SER A 35 15.10 -10.76 14.89
N MET A 36 15.35 -10.79 13.57
CA MET A 36 16.56 -11.41 13.03
C MET A 36 17.82 -10.60 13.37
N GLU A 37 17.75 -9.28 13.31
CA GLU A 37 18.86 -8.38 13.67
C GLU A 37 19.29 -8.58 15.14
N ARG A 38 18.32 -8.72 16.07
CA ARG A 38 18.60 -9.03 17.48
C ARG A 38 19.28 -10.40 17.71
N LYS A 39 19.27 -11.28 16.71
CA LYS A 39 19.89 -12.61 16.77
C LYS A 39 21.14 -12.71 15.89
N ASP A 40 21.70 -11.58 15.45
CA ASP A 40 22.81 -11.51 14.50
C ASP A 40 22.60 -12.38 13.25
N PHE A 41 21.33 -12.50 12.83
CA PHE A 41 20.90 -13.35 11.71
C PHE A 41 21.25 -14.84 11.84
N ALA A 42 21.60 -15.33 13.04
CA ALA A 42 21.84 -16.74 13.29
C ALA A 42 20.60 -17.57 12.94
N ASP A 43 20.78 -18.69 12.23
CA ASP A 43 19.72 -19.61 11.80
C ASP A 43 18.52 -18.97 11.08
N SER A 44 18.72 -17.81 10.43
CA SER A 44 17.63 -16.99 9.87
C SER A 44 17.03 -17.51 8.57
N THR A 45 17.51 -18.61 8.00
CA THR A 45 17.00 -19.16 6.72
C THR A 45 15.48 -19.40 6.73
N ALA A 46 14.94 -19.92 7.84
CA ALA A 46 13.50 -20.13 7.98
C ALA A 46 12.72 -18.81 8.10
N GLU A 47 13.29 -17.80 8.77
CA GLU A 47 12.67 -16.48 8.93
C GLU A 47 12.72 -15.65 7.63
N ILE A 48 13.81 -15.76 6.86
CA ILE A 48 13.93 -15.20 5.53
C ILE A 48 12.85 -15.77 4.60
N GLY A 49 12.63 -17.09 4.63
CA GLY A 49 11.57 -17.73 3.83
C GLY A 49 10.17 -17.23 4.17
N LYS A 50 9.86 -17.01 5.46
CA LYS A 50 8.58 -16.41 5.89
C LYS A 50 8.47 -14.96 5.46
N LEU A 51 9.56 -14.19 5.56
CA LEU A 51 9.60 -12.80 5.10
C LEU A 51 9.35 -12.68 3.61
N ASP A 52 9.90 -13.58 2.80
CA ASP A 52 9.63 -13.59 1.36
C ASP A 52 8.15 -13.86 1.06
N GLN A 53 7.50 -14.74 1.83
CA GLN A 53 6.06 -14.97 1.74
C GLN A 53 5.26 -13.72 2.14
N ILE A 54 5.63 -13.05 3.23
CA ILE A 54 4.98 -11.81 3.70
C ILE A 54 5.16 -10.70 2.67
N ARG A 55 6.35 -10.53 2.09
CA ARG A 55 6.63 -9.53 1.05
C ARG A 55 5.86 -9.81 -0.23
N SER A 56 5.73 -11.08 -0.61
CA SER A 56 4.89 -11.49 -1.74
C SER A 56 3.42 -11.16 -1.49
N ALA A 57 2.90 -11.50 -0.31
CA ALA A 57 1.54 -11.16 0.09
C ALA A 57 1.31 -9.65 0.11
N ARG A 58 2.26 -8.87 0.65
CA ARG A 58 2.21 -7.40 0.68
C ARG A 58 2.14 -6.82 -0.72
N ARG A 59 2.89 -7.37 -1.69
CA ARG A 59 2.83 -6.93 -3.09
C ARG A 59 1.43 -7.14 -3.67
N VAL A 60 0.83 -8.30 -3.45
CA VAL A 60 -0.53 -8.60 -3.93
C VAL A 60 -1.55 -7.64 -3.29
N VAL A 61 -1.50 -7.47 -1.97
CA VAL A 61 -2.39 -6.55 -1.25
C VAL A 61 -2.20 -5.11 -1.69
N HIS A 62 -0.96 -4.67 -1.96
CA HIS A 62 -0.68 -3.34 -2.48
C HIS A 62 -1.32 -3.10 -3.86
N GLU A 63 -1.25 -4.08 -4.75
CA GLU A 63 -1.90 -4.00 -6.06
C GLU A 63 -3.42 -3.91 -5.93
N GLU A 64 -4.02 -4.71 -5.05
CA GLU A 64 -5.46 -4.69 -4.78
C GLU A 64 -5.90 -3.36 -4.14
N THR A 65 -5.16 -2.87 -3.15
CA THR A 65 -5.37 -1.58 -2.50
C THR A 65 -5.31 -0.45 -3.52
N SER A 66 -4.33 -0.49 -4.42
CA SER A 66 -4.19 0.49 -5.51
C SER A 66 -5.38 0.46 -6.47
N ARG A 67 -5.87 -0.73 -6.84
CA ARG A 67 -7.07 -0.88 -7.69
C ARG A 67 -8.33 -0.38 -6.97
N ALA A 68 -8.50 -0.68 -5.68
CA ALA A 68 -9.62 -0.18 -4.87
C ALA A 68 -9.59 1.34 -4.74
N ARG A 69 -8.42 1.92 -4.45
CA ARG A 69 -8.21 3.37 -4.44
C ARG A 69 -8.59 4.01 -5.78
N ASN A 70 -8.17 3.41 -6.89
CA ASN A 70 -8.49 3.95 -8.22
C ASN A 70 -10.00 3.96 -8.49
N ARG A 71 -10.69 2.86 -8.19
CA ARG A 71 -12.16 2.80 -8.30
C ARG A 71 -12.85 3.87 -7.45
N TYR A 72 -12.39 4.06 -6.22
CA TYR A 72 -12.90 5.12 -5.33
C TYR A 72 -12.67 6.53 -5.92
N LEU A 73 -11.44 6.83 -6.37
CA LEU A 73 -11.12 8.14 -6.93
C LEU A 73 -11.92 8.43 -8.20
N ASP A 74 -12.03 7.46 -9.11
CA ASP A 74 -12.79 7.62 -10.36
C ASP A 74 -14.29 7.87 -10.07
N ALA A 75 -14.86 7.18 -9.06
CA ALA A 75 -16.27 7.37 -8.66
C ALA A 75 -16.56 8.72 -7.99
N PHE A 76 -15.55 9.33 -7.35
CA PHE A 76 -15.70 10.57 -6.59
C PHE A 76 -15.34 11.81 -7.40
N TYR A 77 -14.24 11.76 -8.15
CA TYR A 77 -13.68 12.90 -8.89
C TYR A 77 -13.90 12.82 -10.40
N GLY A 78 -14.43 11.69 -10.90
CA GLY A 78 -14.38 11.37 -12.33
C GLY A 78 -12.95 11.03 -12.76
N LYS A 79 -12.82 10.53 -14.00
CA LYS A 79 -11.53 10.08 -14.54
C LYS A 79 -10.48 11.19 -14.56
N ASP A 80 -10.86 12.37 -15.07
CA ASP A 80 -9.93 13.49 -15.24
C ASP A 80 -9.42 14.02 -13.88
N GLY A 81 -10.32 14.21 -12.91
CA GLY A 81 -9.94 14.64 -11.57
C GLY A 81 -9.13 13.58 -10.80
N ALA A 82 -9.41 12.29 -11.02
CA ALA A 82 -8.61 11.21 -10.45
C ALA A 82 -7.20 11.18 -11.06
N ASP A 83 -7.05 11.42 -12.36
CA ASP A 83 -5.76 11.49 -13.05
C ASP A 83 -4.92 12.68 -12.57
N GLU A 84 -5.51 13.85 -12.35
CA GLU A 84 -4.83 15.01 -11.75
C GLU A 84 -4.31 14.70 -10.34
N LEU A 85 -5.13 14.08 -9.48
CA LEU A 85 -4.73 13.66 -8.14
C LEU A 85 -3.59 12.64 -8.18
N ARG A 86 -3.60 11.69 -9.12
CA ARG A 86 -2.52 10.72 -9.32
C ARG A 86 -1.22 11.42 -9.73
N ALA A 87 -1.30 12.35 -10.68
CA ALA A 87 -0.15 13.12 -11.16
C ALA A 87 0.47 13.99 -10.05
N ALA A 88 -0.37 14.62 -9.22
CA ALA A 88 0.07 15.41 -8.08
C ALA A 88 0.84 14.55 -7.06
N VAL A 89 0.28 13.39 -6.65
CA VAL A 89 0.95 12.47 -5.72
C VAL A 89 2.27 11.96 -6.28
N GLN A 90 2.31 11.60 -7.57
CA GLN A 90 3.55 11.12 -8.18
C GLN A 90 4.64 12.20 -8.25
N THR A 91 4.24 13.45 -8.47
CA THR A 91 5.15 14.62 -8.47
C THR A 91 5.70 14.87 -7.06
N GLU A 92 4.86 14.76 -6.03
CA GLU A 92 5.27 14.88 -4.64
C GLU A 92 6.23 13.77 -4.22
N LEU A 93 5.97 12.52 -4.60
CA LEU A 93 6.86 11.40 -4.33
C LEU A 93 8.22 11.56 -5.01
N ARG A 94 8.25 12.01 -6.26
CA ARG A 94 9.50 12.30 -6.99
C ARG A 94 10.31 13.39 -6.30
N THR A 95 9.66 14.48 -5.88
CA THR A 95 10.33 15.60 -5.19
C THR A 95 10.83 15.22 -3.80
N ARG A 96 10.08 14.42 -3.04
CA ARG A 96 10.54 13.87 -1.73
C ARG A 96 11.68 12.86 -1.90
N GLY A 97 11.64 12.00 -2.92
CA GLY A 97 12.71 11.06 -3.25
C GLY A 97 14.03 11.78 -3.57
N ILE A 98 13.97 12.84 -4.38
CA ILE A 98 15.14 13.68 -4.70
C ILE A 98 15.73 14.35 -3.44
N ARG A 99 14.91 14.68 -2.44
CA ARG A 99 15.38 15.25 -1.17
C ARG A 99 16.03 14.24 -0.22
N ARG A 100 15.65 12.96 -0.26
CA ARG A 100 16.28 11.90 0.56
C ARG A 100 17.63 11.42 0.00
N SER A 101 17.89 11.67 -1.29
CA SER A 101 19.12 11.25 -1.98
C SER A 101 20.21 12.32 -2.05
N ARG A 102 20.06 13.44 -1.33
CA ARG A 102 21.04 14.53 -1.21
C ARG A 102 21.45 14.69 0.24
#